data_AF-A0AAV9SCF2-F1
#
_entry.id   AF-A0AAV9SCF2-F1
#
_cell.length_a   1.000
_cell.length_b   1.000
_cell.length_c   1.000
_cell.angle_alpha   90.00
_cell.angle_beta   90.00
_cell.angle_gamma   90.00
#
_symmetry.space_group_name_H-M   'P 1'
#
loop_
_entity.id
_entity.type
_entity.pdbx_description
1 polymer ?
#
loop_
_entity_poly.entity_id
_entity_poly.type
_entity_poly.pdbx_seq_one_letter_code
_entity_poly.pdbx_strand_id
1 'polypeptide(L)'
;MFGVVLFDFAADFIDGPIKAYLFDVCSHSDKERGLHYHALFTGLGGACGYLVGAMDWGHSVLGRLLGSEYQVIYFFSALTWGFFLTVHLFSIPEKPLCKDLSVSDSSSPSALHLLGSHTNGYGALSKEPSSPTIPTSVSDVRPRSYSALGERPRSFSALGEANAVTSSAKQPNKEQKKMTFRSLMKAIINMPNHYRCLCVSHLLGWAAFLCNMLFFTDFMGQFVYKGNPYADHNSTAYATYERGVEVGCWGLCINAVSSALYSYVQRFLLPYIGLKGLYFMGYFVFGMGTSLIGLFPNVIATLILCSVFGVMSSTLYTIPFNLIAEYQHEEEEQIKLQGSKKSPRGAGMDCAALTCMVQLAQIIVGAGLGGLVNAAGSVIVVVLSASAMSLIGCIFIALFIRYVE
;
A
#
# COMPACT_ATOMS: atom_id res chain seq x y z
N MET A 1 11.04 -20.04 -6.44
CA MET A 1 10.20 -19.76 -5.25
C MET A 1 10.71 -18.58 -4.43
N PHE A 2 11.79 -18.68 -3.64
CA PHE A 2 12.25 -17.56 -2.78
C PHE A 2 12.36 -16.20 -3.50
N GLY A 3 13.00 -16.15 -4.69
CA GLY A 3 13.12 -14.90 -5.45
C GLY A 3 11.79 -14.30 -5.93
N VAL A 4 10.78 -15.12 -6.23
CA VAL A 4 9.44 -14.64 -6.60
C VAL A 4 8.75 -14.01 -5.40
N VAL A 5 8.78 -14.68 -4.24
CA VAL A 5 8.20 -14.16 -2.99
C VAL A 5 8.89 -12.86 -2.56
N LEU A 6 10.21 -12.75 -2.71
CA LEU A 6 10.94 -11.53 -2.38
C LEU A 6 10.61 -10.37 -3.34
N PHE A 7 10.45 -10.67 -4.64
CA PHE A 7 10.07 -9.68 -5.65
C PHE A 7 8.65 -9.16 -5.43
N ASP A 8 7.69 -10.08 -5.21
CA ASP A 8 6.28 -9.78 -4.92
C ASP A 8 6.15 -8.89 -3.68
N PHE A 9 6.80 -9.30 -2.57
CA PHE A 9 6.88 -8.50 -1.35
C PHE A 9 7.50 -7.11 -1.57
N ALA A 10 8.57 -7.01 -2.37
CA ALA A 10 9.21 -5.72 -2.67
C ALA A 10 8.34 -4.82 -3.55
N ALA A 11 7.60 -5.39 -4.51
CA ALA A 11 6.68 -4.67 -5.38
C ALA A 11 5.48 -4.13 -4.58
N ASP A 12 4.89 -4.92 -3.69
CA ASP A 12 3.80 -4.46 -2.82
C ASP A 12 4.28 -3.44 -1.76
N PHE A 13 5.49 -3.61 -1.24
CA PHE A 13 6.00 -2.71 -0.20
C PHE A 13 6.37 -1.32 -0.72
N ILE A 14 6.64 -1.13 -2.02
CA ILE A 14 7.07 0.16 -2.57
C ILE A 14 5.94 1.21 -2.63
N ASP A 15 4.69 0.76 -2.75
CA ASP A 15 3.53 1.61 -2.98
C ASP A 15 3.24 2.55 -1.79
N GLY A 16 3.28 2.01 -0.57
CA GLY A 16 3.03 2.76 0.67
C GLY A 16 4.00 3.93 0.91
N PRO A 17 5.33 3.70 0.87
CA PRO A 17 6.33 4.76 0.98
C PRO A 17 6.26 5.80 -0.14
N ILE A 18 6.00 5.39 -1.38
CA ILE A 18 5.84 6.34 -2.51
C ILE A 18 4.63 7.25 -2.28
N LYS A 19 3.49 6.70 -1.85
CA LYS A 19 2.30 7.49 -1.52
C LYS A 19 2.55 8.40 -0.32
N ALA A 20 3.14 7.89 0.76
CA ALA A 20 3.48 8.72 1.92
C ALA A 20 4.36 9.92 1.53
N TYR A 21 5.42 9.68 0.72
CA TYR A 21 6.28 10.74 0.19
C TYR A 21 5.50 11.77 -0.66
N LEU A 22 4.60 11.32 -1.53
CA LEU A 22 3.73 12.21 -2.31
C LEU A 22 2.85 13.09 -1.39
N PHE A 23 2.23 12.49 -0.38
CA PHE A 23 1.37 13.19 0.58
C PHE A 23 2.13 14.17 1.50
N ASP A 24 3.41 13.92 1.77
CA ASP A 24 4.28 14.76 2.60
C ASP A 24 4.93 15.92 1.83
N VAL A 25 5.21 15.75 0.52
CA VAL A 25 5.92 16.75 -0.31
C VAL A 25 4.96 17.63 -1.13
N CYS A 26 3.82 17.11 -1.59
CA CYS A 26 2.92 17.86 -2.48
C CYS A 26 1.99 18.83 -1.72
N SER A 27 1.70 19.98 -2.35
CA SER A 27 0.63 20.88 -1.94
C SER A 27 -0.75 20.21 -2.06
N HIS A 28 -1.79 20.73 -1.40
CA HIS A 28 -3.12 20.11 -1.44
C HIS A 28 -3.64 19.91 -2.88
N SER A 29 -3.51 20.94 -3.73
CA SER A 29 -3.89 20.87 -5.15
C SER A 29 -3.02 19.97 -6.02
N ASP A 30 -1.80 19.64 -5.57
CA ASP A 30 -0.90 18.75 -6.30
C ASP A 30 -1.01 17.28 -5.86
N LYS A 31 -1.56 16.98 -4.67
CA LYS A 31 -1.78 15.61 -4.19
C LYS A 31 -2.71 14.82 -5.12
N GLU A 32 -3.85 15.41 -5.48
CA GLU A 32 -4.81 14.82 -6.44
C GLU A 32 -4.11 14.52 -7.78
N ARG A 33 -3.40 15.51 -8.34
CA ARG A 33 -2.67 15.40 -9.60
C ARG A 33 -1.60 14.31 -9.57
N GLY A 34 -0.81 14.27 -8.49
CA GLY A 34 0.21 13.26 -8.26
C GLY A 34 -0.35 11.86 -8.17
N LEU A 35 -1.51 11.69 -7.52
CA LEU A 35 -2.19 10.41 -7.41
C LEU A 35 -2.75 9.94 -8.76
N HIS A 36 -3.29 10.85 -9.59
CA HIS A 36 -3.67 10.53 -10.97
C HIS A 36 -2.47 10.10 -11.81
N TYR A 37 -1.32 10.79 -11.72
CA TYR A 37 -0.10 10.36 -12.42
C TYR A 37 0.41 9.00 -11.93
N HIS A 38 0.37 8.75 -10.62
CA HIS A 38 0.72 7.44 -10.05
C HIS A 38 -0.20 6.33 -10.61
N ALA A 39 -1.53 6.51 -10.56
CA ALA A 39 -2.48 5.53 -11.09
C ALA A 39 -2.27 5.28 -12.60
N LEU A 40 -2.02 6.34 -13.38
CA LEU A 40 -1.70 6.27 -14.80
C LEU A 40 -0.43 5.44 -15.07
N PHE A 41 0.68 5.74 -14.39
CA PHE A 41 1.94 5.04 -14.61
C PHE A 41 1.89 3.59 -14.10
N THR A 42 1.16 3.30 -13.03
CA THR A 42 0.86 1.94 -12.57
C THR A 42 0.05 1.17 -13.63
N GLY A 43 -0.97 1.79 -14.22
CA GLY A 43 -1.75 1.20 -15.32
C GLY A 43 -0.92 0.95 -16.59
N LEU A 44 -0.08 1.91 -16.99
CA LEU A 44 0.80 1.77 -18.16
C LEU A 44 1.88 0.70 -17.94
N GLY A 45 2.51 0.68 -16.76
CA GLY A 45 3.50 -0.34 -16.38
C GLY A 45 2.88 -1.74 -16.34
N GLY A 46 1.68 -1.87 -15.77
CA GLY A 46 0.89 -3.10 -15.80
C GLY A 46 0.57 -3.55 -17.22
N ALA A 47 0.13 -2.64 -18.11
CA ALA A 47 -0.16 -2.95 -19.51
C ALA A 47 1.09 -3.46 -20.25
N CYS A 48 2.24 -2.81 -20.08
CA CYS A 48 3.51 -3.28 -20.63
C CYS A 48 3.91 -4.65 -20.08
N GLY A 49 3.75 -4.89 -18.77
CA GLY A 49 4.04 -6.18 -18.14
C GLY A 49 3.15 -7.32 -18.65
N TYR A 50 1.83 -7.10 -18.70
CA TYR A 50 0.89 -8.09 -19.24
C TYR A 50 1.09 -8.32 -20.74
N LEU A 51 1.42 -7.27 -21.52
CA LEU A 51 1.75 -7.42 -22.95
C LEU A 51 3.00 -8.29 -23.15
N VAL A 52 4.08 -8.04 -22.39
CA VAL A 52 5.28 -8.89 -22.43
C VAL A 52 4.98 -10.33 -22.02
N GLY A 53 4.05 -10.56 -21.08
CA GLY A 53 3.60 -11.91 -20.70
C GLY A 53 2.56 -12.55 -21.63
N ALA A 54 2.00 -11.82 -22.59
CA ALA A 54 0.94 -12.28 -23.49
C ALA A 54 1.41 -12.49 -24.95
N MET A 55 2.66 -12.15 -25.25
CA MET A 55 3.29 -12.46 -26.54
C MET A 55 4.04 -13.78 -26.45
N ASP A 56 3.82 -14.68 -27.41
CA ASP A 56 4.62 -15.88 -27.62
C ASP A 56 6.05 -15.51 -28.02
N TRP A 57 6.98 -15.70 -27.09
CA TRP A 57 8.40 -15.51 -27.33
C TRP A 57 9.09 -16.78 -27.83
N GLY A 58 8.50 -17.97 -27.66
CA GLY A 58 9.11 -19.25 -27.98
C GLY A 58 9.55 -19.36 -29.44
N HIS A 59 8.72 -18.88 -30.37
CA HIS A 59 9.05 -18.86 -31.79
C HIS A 59 9.88 -17.64 -32.23
N SER A 60 10.02 -16.61 -31.38
CA SER A 60 10.76 -15.38 -31.70
C SER A 60 12.28 -15.60 -31.82
N VAL A 61 12.98 -14.62 -32.41
CA VAL A 61 14.46 -14.63 -32.47
C VAL A 61 15.07 -14.50 -31.07
N LEU A 62 14.45 -13.74 -30.17
CA LEU A 62 14.91 -13.59 -28.79
C LEU A 62 14.74 -14.88 -27.99
N GLY A 63 13.60 -15.58 -28.12
CA GLY A 63 13.38 -16.87 -27.46
C GLY A 63 14.35 -17.95 -27.93
N ARG A 64 14.71 -17.94 -29.22
CA ARG A 64 15.77 -18.81 -29.77
C ARG A 64 17.18 -18.42 -29.30
N LEU A 65 17.46 -17.13 -29.11
CA LEU A 65 18.77 -16.64 -28.64
C LEU A 65 18.99 -16.90 -27.14
N LEU A 66 17.96 -16.68 -26.32
CA LEU A 66 17.98 -16.88 -24.87
C LEU A 66 17.58 -18.31 -24.46
N GLY A 67 17.17 -19.16 -25.41
CA GLY A 67 16.84 -20.57 -25.21
C GLY A 67 15.54 -20.86 -24.43
N SER A 68 14.85 -19.84 -23.92
CA SER A 68 13.57 -19.98 -23.23
C SER A 68 12.80 -18.66 -23.22
N GLU A 69 11.49 -18.75 -23.44
CA GLU A 69 10.52 -17.65 -23.30
C GLU A 69 10.60 -16.95 -21.95
N TYR A 70 10.67 -17.71 -20.85
CA TYR A 70 10.79 -17.12 -19.51
C TYR A 70 12.03 -16.24 -19.36
N GLN A 71 13.16 -16.60 -19.99
CA GLN A 71 14.37 -15.77 -19.94
C GLN A 71 14.20 -14.46 -20.71
N VAL A 72 13.41 -14.45 -21.78
CA VAL A 72 13.06 -13.22 -22.52
C VAL A 72 12.23 -12.29 -21.63
N ILE A 73 11.22 -12.82 -20.96
CA ILE A 73 10.36 -12.06 -20.05
C ILE A 73 11.20 -11.45 -18.91
N TYR A 74 12.04 -12.25 -18.23
CA TYR A 74 12.92 -11.75 -17.17
C TYR A 74 13.95 -10.71 -17.68
N PHE A 75 14.47 -10.86 -18.91
CA PHE A 75 15.37 -9.89 -19.52
C PHE A 75 14.70 -8.52 -19.69
N PHE A 76 13.49 -8.48 -20.26
CA PHE A 76 12.73 -7.23 -20.40
C PHE A 76 12.33 -6.64 -19.03
N SER A 77 11.96 -7.46 -18.05
CA SER A 77 11.67 -7.02 -16.69
C SER A 77 12.90 -6.38 -16.03
N ALA A 78 14.08 -7.00 -16.13
CA ALA A 78 15.33 -6.48 -15.58
C ALA A 78 15.78 -5.18 -16.26
N LEU A 79 15.65 -5.09 -17.58
CA LEU A 79 15.95 -3.87 -18.34
C LEU A 79 15.02 -2.71 -17.96
N THR A 80 13.72 -2.98 -17.85
CA THR A 80 12.71 -1.99 -17.44
C THR A 80 12.98 -1.49 -16.02
N TRP A 81 13.20 -2.41 -15.07
CA TRP A 81 13.54 -2.08 -13.69
C TRP A 81 14.85 -1.27 -13.59
N GLY A 82 15.90 -1.70 -14.30
CA GLY A 82 17.19 -1.00 -14.31
C GLY A 82 17.08 0.43 -14.86
N PHE A 83 16.30 0.63 -15.92
CA PHE A 83 16.02 1.96 -16.47
C PHE A 83 15.31 2.86 -15.45
N PHE A 84 14.19 2.40 -14.87
CA PHE A 84 13.42 3.20 -13.90
C PHE A 84 14.17 3.43 -12.59
N LEU A 85 14.96 2.46 -12.11
CA LEU A 85 15.84 2.65 -10.96
C LEU A 85 16.89 3.74 -11.23
N THR A 86 17.50 3.72 -12.42
CA THR A 86 18.49 4.72 -12.84
C THR A 86 17.85 6.12 -12.89
N VAL A 87 16.68 6.26 -13.50
CA VAL A 87 15.91 7.51 -13.53
C VAL A 87 15.57 7.97 -12.11
N HIS A 88 15.12 7.08 -11.23
CA HIS A 88 14.77 7.41 -9.85
C HIS A 88 15.97 7.94 -9.05
N LEU A 89 17.12 7.26 -9.13
CA LEU A 89 18.37 7.65 -8.45
C LEU A 89 18.91 9.01 -8.91
N PHE A 90 18.72 9.39 -10.18
CA PHE A 90 19.14 10.70 -10.68
C PHE A 90 18.08 11.82 -10.51
N SER A 91 16.80 11.48 -10.33
CA SER A 91 15.72 12.46 -10.27
C SER A 91 15.49 13.06 -8.88
N ILE A 92 15.83 12.33 -7.82
CA ILE A 92 15.65 12.79 -6.43
C ILE A 92 17.02 13.17 -5.86
N PRO A 93 17.40 14.46 -5.85
CA PRO A 93 18.63 14.89 -5.21
C PRO A 93 18.50 14.72 -3.69
N GLU A 94 19.19 13.72 -3.14
CA GLU A 94 19.30 13.55 -1.70
C GLU A 94 19.91 14.81 -1.07
N LYS A 95 19.16 15.50 -0.22
CA LYS A 95 19.73 16.55 0.62
C LYS A 95 20.57 15.86 1.70
N PRO A 96 21.92 16.03 1.72
CA PRO A 96 22.72 15.43 2.76
C PRO A 96 22.23 15.93 4.12
N LEU A 97 22.10 15.02 5.07
CA LEU A 97 21.63 15.34 6.42
C LEU A 97 22.67 16.22 7.10
N CYS A 98 22.53 17.53 6.96
CA CYS A 98 23.39 18.49 7.61
C CYS A 98 23.20 18.30 9.12
N LYS A 99 24.19 17.69 9.78
CA LYS A 99 24.28 17.77 11.23
C LYS A 99 24.53 19.23 11.54
N ASP A 100 23.64 19.84 12.32
CA ASP A 100 23.87 21.14 12.93
C ASP A 100 25.08 21.04 13.85
N LEU A 101 26.27 21.25 13.27
CA LEU A 101 27.48 21.58 14.00
C LEU A 101 27.27 22.99 14.52
N SER A 102 26.94 23.08 15.81
CA SER A 102 26.87 24.33 16.55
C SER A 102 28.23 25.05 16.49
N VAL A 103 28.35 25.99 15.57
CA VAL A 103 29.42 26.98 15.52
C VAL A 103 28.76 28.35 15.51
N SER A 104 28.98 29.10 16.58
CA SER A 104 28.40 30.42 16.81
C SER A 104 29.02 31.51 15.91
N ASP A 105 28.26 32.59 15.74
CA ASP A 105 28.69 33.96 15.38
C ASP A 105 29.34 34.16 13.98
N SER A 106 28.79 34.96 13.04
CA SER A 106 28.42 36.37 13.26
C SER A 106 27.84 37.05 11.98
N SER A 107 26.86 37.94 12.19
CA SER A 107 26.48 39.13 11.37
C SER A 107 26.54 39.14 9.82
N SER A 108 25.38 39.06 9.14
CA SER A 108 24.75 40.17 8.37
C SER A 108 23.66 39.70 7.39
N PRO A 109 22.73 40.58 6.94
CA PRO A 109 21.40 40.14 6.52
C PRO A 109 21.15 40.05 5.00
N SER A 110 19.99 39.49 4.65
CA SER A 110 19.27 39.60 3.36
C SER A 110 19.62 38.60 2.26
N ALA A 111 19.00 37.41 2.32
CA ALA A 111 18.30 36.83 1.17
C ALA A 111 17.20 35.84 1.63
N LEU A 112 16.00 36.00 1.07
CA LEU A 112 14.86 35.05 1.14
C LEU A 112 14.31 34.67 2.53
N HIS A 113 13.49 35.58 3.03
CA HIS A 113 12.41 35.30 3.98
C HIS A 113 11.38 34.31 3.37
N LEU A 114 10.73 33.52 4.24
CA LEU A 114 9.52 32.73 3.98
C LEU A 114 9.61 31.43 3.12
N LEU A 115 9.87 30.31 3.79
CA LEU A 115 8.89 29.21 3.76
C LEU A 115 8.68 28.69 5.19
N GLY A 116 7.42 28.54 5.59
CA GLY A 116 7.02 28.34 6.98
C GLY A 116 7.47 26.98 7.56
N SER A 117 7.95 27.03 8.80
CA SER A 117 8.17 25.89 9.69
C SER A 117 7.01 24.88 9.67
N HIS A 118 7.25 23.68 9.16
CA HIS A 118 6.55 22.45 9.56
C HIS A 118 7.32 21.15 9.20
N THR A 119 8.64 21.15 9.34
CA THR A 119 9.49 19.95 9.15
C THR A 119 9.36 18.97 10.32
N ASN A 120 8.32 18.14 10.31
CA ASN A 120 8.27 16.94 11.15
C ASN A 120 9.24 15.88 10.57
N GLY A 121 10.47 15.85 11.09
CA GLY A 121 11.52 14.94 10.63
C GLY A 121 11.16 13.46 10.77
N TYR A 122 11.46 12.69 9.72
CA TYR A 122 11.07 11.28 9.56
C TYR A 122 12.16 10.30 10.03
N GLY A 123 11.73 9.20 10.67
CA GLY A 123 12.27 7.85 10.46
C GLY A 123 13.72 7.47 10.80
N ALA A 124 14.60 8.37 11.27
CA ALA A 124 15.98 7.99 11.59
C ALA A 124 16.06 6.97 12.76
N LEU A 125 16.45 5.73 12.46
CA LEU A 125 16.80 4.74 13.48
C LEU A 125 18.03 5.22 14.26
N SER A 126 17.87 5.55 15.54
CA SER A 126 18.98 5.88 16.44
C SER A 126 19.93 4.69 16.54
N LYS A 127 21.11 4.80 15.90
CA LYS A 127 22.20 3.84 16.09
C LYS A 127 22.80 4.06 17.48
N GLU A 128 22.69 3.05 18.32
CA GLU A 128 23.26 3.03 19.67
C GLU A 128 24.80 3.15 19.58
N PRO A 129 25.45 4.00 20.40
CA PRO A 129 26.89 4.20 20.32
C PRO A 129 27.63 3.00 20.91
N SER A 130 28.23 2.18 20.03
CA SER A 130 29.12 1.10 20.42
C SER A 130 30.40 1.62 21.06
N SER A 131 30.60 1.32 22.34
CA SER A 131 31.91 1.47 23.00
C SER A 131 32.88 0.37 22.54
N PRO A 132 34.18 0.67 22.34
CA PRO A 132 35.18 -0.35 22.02
C PRO A 132 35.81 -0.91 23.30
N THR A 133 36.12 -2.21 23.33
CA THR A 133 37.43 -2.82 23.71
C THR A 133 37.38 -4.35 23.56
N ILE A 134 38.55 -4.94 23.29
CA ILE A 134 38.84 -6.31 22.82
C ILE A 134 38.92 -7.33 24.01
N PRO A 135 38.78 -8.65 23.80
CA PRO A 135 38.30 -9.59 24.84
C PRO A 135 39.39 -10.44 25.50
N THR A 136 39.09 -11.02 26.68
CA THR A 136 39.86 -12.17 27.21
C THR A 136 39.03 -13.11 28.09
N SER A 137 39.08 -14.41 27.72
CA SER A 137 39.09 -15.64 28.55
C SER A 137 38.09 -15.91 29.69
N VAL A 138 37.78 -17.20 29.82
CA VAL A 138 36.81 -17.83 30.74
C VAL A 138 37.47 -18.24 32.07
N SER A 139 36.63 -18.45 33.09
CA SER A 139 36.80 -19.33 34.29
C SER A 139 37.55 -18.81 35.53
N ASP A 140 36.85 -19.02 36.65
CA ASP A 140 37.30 -19.66 37.90
C ASP A 140 37.54 -18.90 39.23
N VAL A 141 36.89 -19.49 40.25
CA VAL A 141 37.31 -19.73 41.66
C VAL A 141 37.53 -18.55 42.63
N ARG A 142 36.64 -18.54 43.65
CA ARG A 142 36.74 -17.93 44.99
C ARG A 142 37.79 -18.70 45.84
N PRO A 143 38.69 -18.07 46.66
CA PRO A 143 38.31 -17.79 48.08
C PRO A 143 39.02 -16.65 48.87
N ARG A 144 38.31 -16.18 49.92
CA ARG A 144 38.75 -15.70 51.26
C ARG A 144 39.89 -14.65 51.38
N SER A 145 39.57 -13.42 51.84
CA SER A 145 39.72 -12.91 53.25
C SER A 145 41.16 -12.58 53.68
N TYR A 146 41.49 -11.53 54.45
CA TYR A 146 40.72 -10.59 55.29
C TYR A 146 40.91 -9.12 54.77
N SER A 147 40.80 -7.98 55.47
CA SER A 147 40.58 -7.62 56.90
C SER A 147 39.95 -6.22 57.10
N ALA A 148 39.57 -5.94 58.36
CA ALA A 148 39.51 -4.65 59.09
C ALA A 148 39.13 -3.35 58.33
N LEU A 149 38.03 -2.67 58.63
CA LEU A 149 37.59 -2.24 59.96
C LEU A 149 36.05 -2.24 60.03
N GLY A 150 35.46 -2.73 61.12
CA GLY A 150 34.03 -2.71 61.31
C GLY A 150 33.65 -2.06 62.63
N GLU A 151 32.79 -1.05 62.59
CA GLU A 151 31.87 -0.79 63.68
C GLU A 151 30.56 -0.19 63.16
N ARG A 152 29.45 -0.76 63.63
CA ARG A 152 28.06 -0.33 63.47
C ARG A 152 27.49 -0.35 64.88
N PRO A 153 26.61 0.58 65.26
CA PRO A 153 25.21 0.14 65.35
C PRO A 153 24.17 1.17 64.87
N ARG A 154 22.91 0.81 65.08
CA ARG A 154 21.69 1.30 64.43
C ARG A 154 21.06 2.54 65.09
N SER A 155 20.25 3.22 64.27
CA SER A 155 18.99 3.92 64.58
C SER A 155 18.97 5.14 65.51
N PHE A 156 18.42 6.25 65.00
CA PHE A 156 17.12 6.73 65.51
C PHE A 156 16.36 7.56 64.45
N SER A 157 15.03 7.60 64.55
CA SER A 157 14.14 8.46 63.74
C SER A 157 13.67 9.64 64.56
N ALA A 158 13.47 10.83 63.98
CA ALA A 158 12.37 11.78 64.32
C ALA A 158 12.50 13.13 63.58
N LEU A 159 11.36 13.84 63.49
CA LEU A 159 11.11 15.19 62.92
C LEU A 159 11.29 15.32 61.39
N GLY A 160 10.45 16.08 60.68
CA GLY A 160 9.29 16.85 61.13
C GLY A 160 8.51 17.47 59.96
N GLU A 161 7.27 17.87 60.23
CA GLU A 161 6.22 18.27 59.29
C GLU A 161 6.48 19.49 58.37
N ALA A 162 5.96 19.37 57.13
CA ALA A 162 5.05 20.29 56.43
C ALA A 162 5.44 21.70 55.91
N ASN A 163 4.83 22.02 54.73
CA ASN A 163 4.54 23.34 54.12
C ASN A 163 5.77 24.14 53.58
N ALA A 164 5.82 24.72 52.36
CA ALA A 164 4.77 25.31 51.52
C ALA A 164 5.24 25.67 50.07
N VAL A 165 4.35 25.49 49.07
CA VAL A 165 3.96 26.47 48.01
C VAL A 165 4.98 26.96 46.92
N THR A 166 4.61 26.74 45.63
CA THR A 166 5.06 27.39 44.35
C THR A 166 6.53 27.26 43.90
N SER A 167 6.90 27.37 42.61
CA SER A 167 6.24 27.19 41.29
C SER A 167 7.31 27.37 40.19
N SER A 168 7.41 26.48 39.18
CA SER A 168 7.62 26.87 37.76
C SER A 168 7.78 25.66 36.81
N ALA A 169 7.08 25.74 35.68
CA ALA A 169 7.28 25.06 34.39
C ALA A 169 8.23 23.85 34.27
N LYS A 170 7.65 22.64 34.27
CA LYS A 170 8.23 21.47 33.58
C LYS A 170 7.79 21.49 32.11
N GLN A 171 8.69 21.80 31.18
CA GLN A 171 8.43 21.59 29.75
C GLN A 171 8.22 20.09 29.48
N PRO A 172 7.16 19.69 28.76
CA PRO A 172 6.98 18.28 28.38
C PRO A 172 7.94 17.94 27.24
N ASN A 173 8.99 17.18 27.56
CA ASN A 173 9.85 16.57 26.57
C ASN A 173 8.99 15.66 25.67
N LYS A 174 8.86 15.99 24.38
CA LYS A 174 8.09 15.16 23.44
C LYS A 174 8.88 13.90 23.12
N GLU A 175 8.64 12.83 23.88
CA GLU A 175 9.07 11.49 23.49
C GLU A 175 8.47 11.15 22.12
N GLN A 176 9.34 11.11 21.09
CA GLN A 176 8.96 10.77 19.73
C GLN A 176 8.60 9.29 19.68
N LYS A 177 7.30 9.02 19.85
CA LYS A 177 6.77 7.67 20.05
C LYS A 177 7.05 6.77 18.85
N LYS A 178 8.00 5.84 19.00
CA LYS A 178 8.22 4.72 18.06
C LYS A 178 6.87 4.08 17.70
N MET A 179 6.51 4.09 16.41
CA MET A 179 5.32 3.41 15.93
C MET A 179 5.51 1.89 16.04
N THR A 180 5.04 1.33 17.15
CA THR A 180 4.97 -0.11 17.36
C THR A 180 3.71 -0.70 16.71
N PHE A 181 3.71 -1.99 16.39
CA PHE A 181 2.50 -2.70 15.90
C PHE A 181 1.28 -2.49 16.82
N ARG A 182 1.50 -2.50 18.14
CA ARG A 182 0.46 -2.15 19.14
C ARG A 182 -0.07 -0.72 18.99
N SER A 183 0.75 0.23 18.56
CA SER A 183 0.34 1.61 18.29
C SER A 183 -0.44 1.73 16.98
N LEU A 184 -0.04 1.01 15.92
CA LEU A 184 -0.80 0.93 14.66
C LEU A 184 -2.19 0.32 14.89
N MET A 185 -2.25 -0.85 15.55
CA MET A 185 -3.52 -1.52 15.87
C MET A 185 -4.43 -0.63 16.73
N LYS A 186 -3.86 0.09 17.72
CA LYS A 186 -4.60 1.06 18.53
C LYS A 186 -5.01 2.31 17.73
N ALA A 187 -4.27 2.72 16.71
CA ALA A 187 -4.62 3.85 15.84
C ALA A 187 -5.76 3.52 14.87
N ILE A 188 -5.84 2.27 14.39
CA ILE A 188 -6.97 1.72 13.62
C ILE A 188 -8.21 1.62 14.52
N ILE A 189 -8.09 1.03 15.72
CA ILE A 189 -9.20 0.90 16.68
C ILE A 189 -9.72 2.26 17.15
N ASN A 190 -8.85 3.27 17.30
CA ASN A 190 -9.22 4.63 17.72
C ASN A 190 -9.47 5.59 16.53
N MET A 191 -9.56 5.09 15.30
CA MET A 191 -9.83 5.91 14.11
C MET A 191 -11.27 6.48 14.17
N PRO A 192 -11.56 7.69 13.66
CA PRO A 192 -12.94 8.19 13.59
C PRO A 192 -13.83 7.32 12.67
N ASN A 193 -15.15 7.37 12.88
CA ASN A 193 -16.08 6.46 12.21
C ASN A 193 -16.06 6.58 10.68
N HIS A 194 -15.97 7.79 10.12
CA HIS A 194 -15.93 8.01 8.66
C HIS A 194 -14.71 7.34 8.00
N TYR A 195 -13.52 7.48 8.60
CA TYR A 195 -12.32 6.80 8.11
C TYR A 195 -12.36 5.27 8.32
N ARG A 196 -13.00 4.75 9.39
CA ARG A 196 -13.20 3.29 9.55
C ARG A 196 -14.09 2.73 8.44
N CYS A 197 -15.18 3.43 8.12
CA CYS A 197 -16.06 3.05 7.01
C CYS A 197 -15.28 3.07 5.68
N LEU A 198 -14.42 4.07 5.46
CA LEU A 198 -13.53 4.09 4.30
C LEU A 198 -12.60 2.87 4.27
N CYS A 199 -11.90 2.54 5.37
CA CYS A 199 -11.04 1.35 5.45
C CYS A 199 -11.79 0.03 5.19
N VAL A 200 -12.99 -0.14 5.75
CA VAL A 200 -13.82 -1.35 5.52
C VAL A 200 -14.28 -1.45 4.07
N SER A 201 -14.74 -0.35 3.47
CA SER A 201 -15.11 -0.34 2.04
C SER A 201 -13.91 -0.68 1.14
N HIS A 202 -12.73 -0.14 1.47
CA HIS A 202 -11.50 -0.34 0.72
C HIS A 202 -11.01 -1.80 0.80
N LEU A 203 -11.06 -2.39 2.00
CA LEU A 203 -10.79 -3.81 2.23
C LEU A 203 -11.71 -4.70 1.38
N LEU A 204 -13.01 -4.41 1.36
CA LEU A 204 -13.98 -5.17 0.55
C LEU A 204 -13.73 -5.05 -0.96
N GLY A 205 -13.40 -3.85 -1.44
CA GLY A 205 -13.11 -3.61 -2.85
C GLY A 205 -11.82 -4.25 -3.32
N TRP A 206 -10.74 -4.12 -2.56
CA TRP A 206 -9.49 -4.83 -2.84
C TRP A 206 -9.66 -6.33 -2.79
N ALA A 207 -10.40 -6.87 -1.81
CA ALA A 207 -10.66 -8.30 -1.75
C ALA A 207 -11.51 -8.77 -2.94
N ALA A 208 -12.54 -8.02 -3.37
CA ALA A 208 -13.31 -8.33 -4.58
C ALA A 208 -12.44 -8.29 -5.85
N PHE A 209 -11.60 -7.26 -5.99
CA PHE A 209 -10.71 -7.08 -7.14
C PHE A 209 -9.62 -8.15 -7.22
N LEU A 210 -8.91 -8.41 -6.11
CA LEU A 210 -7.86 -9.42 -6.01
C LEU A 210 -8.40 -10.84 -6.16
N CYS A 211 -9.58 -11.12 -5.62
CA CYS A 211 -10.26 -12.40 -5.79
C CYS A 211 -10.39 -12.74 -7.28
N ASN A 212 -10.94 -11.82 -8.06
CA ASN A 212 -11.06 -11.99 -9.50
C ASN A 212 -9.69 -12.00 -10.20
N MET A 213 -8.80 -11.05 -9.90
CA MET A 213 -7.50 -10.89 -10.58
C MET A 213 -6.59 -12.11 -10.47
N LEU A 214 -6.43 -12.68 -9.26
CA LEU A 214 -5.45 -13.75 -9.00
C LEU A 214 -5.78 -15.05 -9.74
N PHE A 215 -7.07 -15.30 -10.01
CA PHE A 215 -7.56 -16.52 -10.67
C PHE A 215 -8.17 -16.23 -12.05
N PHE A 216 -8.06 -15.01 -12.60
CA PHE A 216 -8.71 -14.65 -13.85
C PHE A 216 -8.19 -15.45 -15.06
N THR A 217 -6.88 -15.65 -15.15
CA THR A 217 -6.24 -16.43 -16.22
C THR A 217 -6.62 -17.91 -16.13
N ASP A 218 -6.67 -18.45 -14.91
CA ASP A 218 -7.12 -19.82 -14.65
C ASP A 218 -8.61 -20.01 -14.96
N PHE A 219 -9.45 -19.04 -14.60
CA PHE A 219 -10.86 -18.97 -15.01
C PHE A 219 -11.03 -18.91 -16.53
N MET A 220 -10.20 -18.14 -17.24
CA MET A 220 -10.22 -18.10 -18.70
C MET A 220 -9.83 -19.47 -19.30
N GLY A 221 -8.76 -20.10 -18.81
CA GLY A 221 -8.31 -21.44 -19.22
C GLY A 221 -9.35 -22.53 -18.97
N GLN A 222 -9.84 -22.65 -17.74
CA GLN A 222 -10.74 -23.74 -17.33
C GLN A 222 -12.20 -23.52 -17.70
N PHE A 223 -12.76 -22.32 -17.46
CA PHE A 223 -14.21 -22.10 -17.57
C PHE A 223 -14.62 -21.57 -18.94
N VAL A 224 -13.89 -20.60 -19.48
CA VAL A 224 -14.21 -19.99 -20.79
C VAL A 224 -13.71 -20.86 -21.94
N TYR A 225 -12.46 -21.30 -21.89
CA TYR A 225 -11.85 -22.15 -22.93
C TYR A 225 -12.12 -23.65 -22.75
N LYS A 226 -12.60 -24.09 -21.58
CA LYS A 226 -12.86 -25.51 -21.26
C LYS A 226 -11.62 -26.41 -21.36
N GLY A 227 -10.44 -25.82 -21.16
CA GLY A 227 -9.18 -26.56 -21.03
C GLY A 227 -9.06 -27.23 -19.66
N ASN A 228 -8.07 -28.12 -19.52
CA ASN A 228 -7.79 -28.82 -18.26
C ASN A 228 -6.31 -28.66 -17.86
N PRO A 229 -5.98 -27.97 -16.74
CA PRO A 229 -4.61 -27.80 -16.28
C PRO A 229 -3.96 -29.09 -15.78
N TYR A 230 -4.76 -30.14 -15.48
CA TYR A 230 -4.29 -31.44 -15.01
C TYR A 230 -4.19 -32.50 -16.12
N ALA A 231 -4.42 -32.12 -17.39
CA ALA A 231 -4.22 -33.02 -18.52
C ALA A 231 -2.73 -33.09 -18.92
N ASP A 232 -2.32 -34.18 -19.56
CA ASP A 232 -0.94 -34.33 -20.04
C ASP A 232 -0.52 -33.16 -20.93
N HIS A 233 0.72 -32.68 -20.78
CA HIS A 233 1.23 -31.50 -21.53
C HIS A 233 1.12 -31.63 -23.06
N ASN A 234 1.17 -32.86 -23.60
CA ASN A 234 1.03 -33.13 -25.03
C ASN A 234 -0.44 -33.28 -25.48
N SER A 235 -1.42 -33.08 -24.59
CA SER A 235 -2.85 -33.24 -24.89
C SER A 235 -3.47 -31.95 -25.44
N THR A 236 -4.50 -32.10 -26.26
CA THR A 236 -5.31 -30.97 -26.75
C THR A 236 -6.01 -30.22 -25.62
N ALA A 237 -6.34 -30.89 -24.52
CA ALA A 237 -6.98 -30.29 -23.34
C ALA A 237 -6.04 -29.35 -22.56
N TYR A 238 -4.76 -29.70 -22.48
CA TYR A 238 -3.74 -28.83 -21.88
C TYR A 238 -3.41 -27.63 -22.78
N ALA A 239 -3.20 -27.85 -24.08
CA ALA A 239 -2.98 -26.76 -25.04
C ALA A 239 -4.18 -25.77 -25.11
N THR A 240 -5.40 -26.26 -24.93
CA THR A 240 -6.60 -25.41 -24.84
C THR A 240 -6.61 -24.58 -23.54
N TYR A 241 -6.11 -25.14 -22.43
CA TYR A 241 -5.94 -24.40 -21.17
C TYR A 241 -4.89 -23.31 -21.31
N GLU A 242 -3.70 -23.62 -21.84
CA GLU A 242 -2.63 -22.63 -22.08
C GLU A 242 -3.10 -21.49 -22.98
N ARG A 243 -3.82 -21.80 -24.06
CA ARG A 243 -4.40 -20.78 -24.94
C ARG A 243 -5.39 -19.87 -24.22
N GLY A 244 -6.17 -20.43 -23.29
CA GLY A 244 -7.06 -19.64 -22.43
C GLY A 244 -6.29 -18.78 -21.42
N VAL A 245 -5.19 -19.27 -20.85
CA VAL A 245 -4.30 -18.49 -19.97
C VAL A 245 -3.69 -17.31 -20.72
N GLU A 246 -3.14 -17.53 -21.92
CA GLU A 246 -2.57 -16.48 -22.79
C GLU A 246 -3.62 -15.40 -23.12
N VAL A 247 -4.82 -15.79 -23.52
CA VAL A 247 -5.93 -14.87 -23.78
C VAL A 247 -6.42 -14.18 -22.49
N GLY A 248 -6.28 -14.85 -21.34
CA GLY A 248 -6.44 -14.23 -20.02
C GLY A 248 -5.44 -13.09 -19.79
N CYS A 249 -4.17 -13.26 -20.14
CA CYS A 249 -3.16 -12.20 -20.07
C CYS A 249 -3.49 -11.01 -20.98
N TRP A 250 -4.03 -11.24 -22.18
CA TRP A 250 -4.58 -10.17 -23.02
C TRP A 250 -5.75 -9.43 -22.34
N GLY A 251 -6.63 -10.14 -21.62
CA GLY A 251 -7.66 -9.53 -20.78
C GLY A 251 -7.10 -8.69 -19.64
N LEU A 252 -6.03 -9.14 -18.98
CA LEU A 252 -5.33 -8.37 -17.95
C LEU A 252 -4.66 -7.10 -18.50
N CYS A 253 -4.14 -7.15 -19.73
CA CYS A 253 -3.65 -5.99 -20.47
C CYS A 253 -4.79 -4.98 -20.76
N ILE A 254 -5.96 -5.44 -21.22
CA ILE A 254 -7.16 -4.60 -21.41
C ILE A 254 -7.57 -3.93 -20.10
N ASN A 255 -7.55 -4.66 -18.98
CA ASN A 255 -7.77 -4.12 -17.64
C ASN A 255 -6.79 -2.99 -17.30
N ALA A 256 -5.48 -3.18 -17.54
CA ALA A 256 -4.45 -2.20 -17.22
C ALA A 256 -4.55 -0.93 -18.08
N VAL A 257 -4.80 -1.08 -19.39
CA VAL A 257 -5.08 0.04 -20.31
C VAL A 257 -6.37 0.76 -19.92
N SER A 258 -7.43 0.03 -19.57
CA SER A 258 -8.69 0.60 -19.09
C SER A 258 -8.50 1.39 -17.79
N SER A 259 -7.67 0.89 -16.86
CA SER A 259 -7.31 1.59 -15.62
C SER A 259 -6.59 2.92 -15.93
N ALA A 260 -5.58 2.88 -16.81
CA ALA A 260 -4.85 4.07 -17.25
C ALA A 260 -5.79 5.12 -17.89
N LEU A 261 -6.68 4.71 -18.80
CA LEU A 261 -7.65 5.61 -19.46
C LEU A 261 -8.70 6.14 -18.48
N TYR A 262 -9.26 5.27 -17.62
CA TYR A 262 -10.28 5.67 -16.66
C TYR A 262 -9.74 6.64 -15.61
N SER A 263 -8.45 6.58 -15.26
CA SER A 263 -7.84 7.56 -14.34
C SER A 263 -7.92 9.02 -14.84
N TYR A 264 -7.95 9.24 -16.15
CA TYR A 264 -8.26 10.54 -16.75
C TYR A 264 -9.75 10.84 -16.76
N VAL A 265 -10.59 9.86 -17.14
CA VAL A 265 -12.06 10.01 -17.19
C VAL A 265 -12.63 10.35 -15.81
N GLN A 266 -12.08 9.77 -14.73
CA GLN A 266 -12.41 10.10 -13.35
C GLN A 266 -12.30 11.60 -13.07
N ARG A 267 -11.24 12.26 -13.55
CA ARG A 267 -11.04 13.71 -13.36
C ARG A 267 -12.11 14.57 -14.06
N PHE A 268 -12.65 14.09 -15.18
CA PHE A 268 -13.77 14.75 -15.86
C PHE A 268 -15.13 14.44 -15.21
N LEU A 269 -15.30 13.26 -14.62
CA LEU A 269 -16.53 12.85 -13.93
C LEU A 269 -16.63 13.41 -12.49
N LEU A 270 -15.49 13.70 -11.86
CA LEU A 270 -15.40 14.17 -10.47
C LEU A 270 -16.31 15.36 -10.16
N PRO A 271 -16.38 16.43 -10.98
CA PRO A 271 -17.25 17.59 -10.70
C PRO A 271 -18.76 17.31 -10.86
N TYR A 272 -19.14 16.23 -11.55
CA TYR A 272 -20.55 15.91 -11.82
C TYR A 272 -21.12 14.84 -10.88
N ILE A 273 -20.26 13.92 -10.42
CA ILE A 273 -20.67 12.72 -9.67
C ILE A 273 -20.16 12.77 -8.22
N GLY A 274 -19.10 13.53 -7.94
CA GLY A 274 -18.43 13.60 -6.64
C GLY A 274 -17.64 12.33 -6.30
N LEU A 275 -16.77 12.43 -5.29
CA LEU A 275 -15.93 11.31 -4.84
C LEU A 275 -16.76 10.08 -4.42
N LYS A 276 -17.82 10.28 -3.62
CA LYS A 276 -18.69 9.18 -3.17
C LYS A 276 -19.37 8.47 -4.34
N GLY A 277 -19.87 9.22 -5.33
CA GLY A 277 -20.55 8.65 -6.49
C GLY A 277 -19.59 7.89 -7.41
N LEU A 278 -18.38 8.41 -7.62
CA LEU A 278 -17.32 7.71 -8.36
C LEU A 278 -16.93 6.38 -7.70
N TYR A 279 -16.81 6.39 -6.37
CA TYR A 279 -16.48 5.19 -5.60
C TYR A 279 -17.56 4.11 -5.71
N PHE A 280 -18.83 4.51 -5.58
CA PHE A 280 -19.99 3.64 -5.79
C PHE A 280 -20.05 3.10 -7.23
N MET A 281 -19.87 3.97 -8.23
CA MET A 281 -19.92 3.61 -9.65
C MET A 281 -18.89 2.54 -10.00
N GLY A 282 -17.64 2.68 -9.51
CA GLY A 282 -16.59 1.69 -9.76
C GLY A 282 -16.94 0.29 -9.25
N TYR A 283 -17.46 0.19 -8.02
CA TYR A 283 -17.88 -1.10 -7.45
C TYR A 283 -19.11 -1.67 -8.16
N PHE A 284 -20.06 -0.81 -8.56
CA PHE A 284 -21.27 -1.23 -9.24
C PHE A 284 -20.99 -1.78 -10.63
N VAL A 285 -20.19 -1.07 -11.43
CA VAL A 285 -19.77 -1.48 -12.77
C VAL A 285 -18.91 -2.75 -12.71
N PHE A 286 -18.02 -2.88 -11.71
CA PHE A 286 -17.25 -4.10 -11.49
C PHE A 286 -18.11 -5.30 -11.11
N GLY A 287 -19.03 -5.14 -10.16
CA GLY A 287 -19.93 -6.22 -9.72
C GLY A 287 -20.86 -6.68 -10.83
N MET A 288 -21.45 -5.74 -11.58
CA MET A 288 -22.27 -6.05 -12.75
C MET A 288 -21.46 -6.73 -13.86
N GLY A 289 -20.27 -6.22 -14.18
CA GLY A 289 -19.41 -6.78 -15.23
C GLY A 289 -18.87 -8.18 -14.89
N THR A 290 -18.42 -8.41 -13.66
CA THR A 290 -18.03 -9.76 -13.18
C THR A 290 -19.22 -10.72 -13.19
N SER A 291 -20.40 -10.30 -12.71
CA SER A 291 -21.62 -11.12 -12.79
C SER A 291 -21.96 -11.53 -14.23
N LEU A 292 -21.86 -10.61 -15.19
CA LEU A 292 -22.08 -10.90 -16.62
C LEU A 292 -21.05 -11.88 -17.19
N ILE A 293 -19.78 -11.81 -16.80
CA ILE A 293 -18.74 -12.79 -17.18
C ILE A 293 -19.10 -14.19 -16.68
N GLY A 294 -19.59 -14.31 -15.44
CA GLY A 294 -20.01 -15.59 -14.86
C GLY A 294 -21.25 -16.19 -15.53
N LEU A 295 -22.21 -15.35 -15.94
CA LEU A 295 -23.45 -15.77 -16.61
C LEU A 295 -23.26 -16.11 -18.10
N PHE A 296 -22.37 -15.40 -18.79
CA PHE A 296 -22.16 -15.54 -20.23
C PHE A 296 -20.66 -15.74 -20.57
N PRO A 297 -20.11 -16.95 -20.37
CA PRO A 297 -18.71 -17.28 -20.64
C PRO A 297 -18.43 -17.37 -22.15
N ASN A 298 -18.34 -16.21 -22.80
CA ASN A 298 -17.93 -16.05 -24.19
C ASN A 298 -16.63 -15.25 -24.23
N VAL A 299 -15.61 -15.77 -24.92
CA VAL A 299 -14.26 -15.17 -25.01
C VAL A 299 -14.30 -13.67 -25.31
N ILE A 300 -15.05 -13.24 -26.34
CA ILE A 300 -15.09 -11.84 -26.77
C ILE A 300 -15.81 -10.98 -25.72
N ALA A 301 -16.93 -11.46 -25.18
CA ALA A 301 -17.65 -10.76 -24.12
C ALA A 301 -16.79 -10.61 -22.86
N THR A 302 -16.10 -11.67 -22.43
CA THR A 302 -15.19 -11.64 -21.28
C THR A 302 -14.04 -10.66 -21.48
N LEU A 303 -13.38 -10.65 -22.66
CA LEU A 303 -12.31 -9.70 -22.97
C LEU A 303 -12.78 -8.24 -22.96
N ILE A 304 -13.97 -7.95 -23.51
CA ILE A 304 -14.55 -6.59 -23.46
C ILE A 304 -14.86 -6.22 -22.00
N LEU A 305 -15.42 -7.15 -21.22
CA LEU A 305 -15.75 -6.94 -19.81
C LEU A 305 -14.50 -6.82 -18.92
N CYS A 306 -13.31 -7.28 -19.33
CA CYS A 306 -12.06 -6.95 -18.61
C CYS A 306 -11.83 -5.43 -18.45
N SER A 307 -12.41 -4.60 -19.32
CA SER A 307 -12.37 -3.14 -19.14
C SER A 307 -13.00 -2.68 -17.81
N VAL A 308 -14.01 -3.38 -17.28
CA VAL A 308 -14.64 -3.04 -15.99
C VAL A 308 -13.71 -3.32 -14.80
N PHE A 309 -12.72 -4.20 -14.97
CA PHE A 309 -11.71 -4.43 -13.93
C PHE A 309 -10.78 -3.20 -13.84
N GLY A 310 -10.45 -2.58 -14.98
CA GLY A 310 -9.66 -1.34 -15.00
C GLY A 310 -10.38 -0.18 -14.33
N VAL A 311 -11.69 -0.07 -14.53
CA VAL A 311 -12.56 0.89 -13.81
C VAL A 311 -12.46 0.69 -12.30
N MET A 312 -12.52 -0.56 -11.81
CA MET A 312 -12.35 -0.88 -10.39
C MET A 312 -10.93 -0.57 -9.88
N SER A 313 -9.90 -1.00 -10.60
CA SER A 313 -8.49 -0.79 -10.28
C SER A 313 -8.18 0.70 -10.09
N SER A 314 -8.49 1.52 -11.09
CA SER A 314 -8.29 2.98 -11.01
C SER A 314 -9.17 3.62 -9.95
N THR A 315 -10.36 3.08 -9.66
CA THR A 315 -11.21 3.54 -8.54
C THR A 315 -10.55 3.29 -7.20
N LEU A 316 -10.00 2.11 -6.96
CA LEU A 316 -9.32 1.74 -5.72
C LEU A 316 -8.00 2.52 -5.54
N TYR A 317 -7.26 2.79 -6.61
CA TYR A 317 -6.00 3.55 -6.52
C TYR A 317 -6.18 5.06 -6.33
N THR A 318 -7.30 5.66 -6.74
CA THR A 318 -7.51 7.12 -6.69
C THR A 318 -8.48 7.57 -5.59
N ILE A 319 -9.73 7.13 -5.66
CA ILE A 319 -10.84 7.75 -4.92
C ILE A 319 -10.70 7.64 -3.39
N PRO A 320 -10.26 6.50 -2.80
CA PRO A 320 -10.06 6.39 -1.36
C PRO A 320 -9.01 7.34 -0.79
N PHE A 321 -7.91 7.58 -1.53
CA PHE A 321 -6.86 8.48 -1.08
C PHE A 321 -7.25 9.95 -1.27
N ASN A 322 -8.01 10.29 -2.33
CA ASN A 322 -8.63 11.61 -2.47
C ASN A 322 -9.65 11.88 -1.35
N LEU A 323 -10.47 10.88 -0.97
CA LEU A 323 -11.38 11.00 0.19
C LEU A 323 -10.63 11.22 1.51
N ILE A 324 -9.46 10.59 1.70
CA ILE A 324 -8.61 10.86 2.86
C ILE A 324 -8.08 12.29 2.85
N ALA A 325 -7.62 12.80 1.69
CA ALA A 325 -7.14 14.17 1.57
C ALA A 325 -8.22 15.19 1.97
N GLU A 326 -9.44 15.03 1.45
CA GLU A 326 -10.52 15.98 1.70
C GLU A 326 -11.08 15.88 3.13
N TYR A 327 -11.19 14.68 3.70
CA TYR A 327 -11.53 14.53 5.13
C TYR A 327 -10.47 15.17 6.05
N GLN A 328 -9.19 15.14 5.68
CA GLN A 328 -8.12 15.81 6.42
C GLN A 328 -8.20 17.34 6.27
N HIS A 329 -8.55 17.82 5.07
CA HIS A 329 -8.76 19.24 4.80
C HIS A 329 -9.91 19.81 5.64
N GLU A 330 -11.08 19.17 5.63
CA GLU A 330 -12.22 19.53 6.50
C GLU A 330 -11.83 19.57 7.99
N GLU A 331 -11.10 18.55 8.48
CA GLU A 331 -10.68 18.47 9.89
C GLU A 331 -9.68 19.58 10.26
N GLU A 332 -8.76 19.94 9.36
CA GLU A 332 -7.84 21.06 9.56
C GLU A 332 -8.56 22.42 9.58
N GLU A 333 -9.50 22.67 8.68
CA GLU A 333 -10.28 23.91 8.65
C GLU A 333 -11.14 24.06 9.91
N GLN A 334 -11.81 23.00 10.36
CA GLN A 334 -12.56 23.03 11.61
C GLN A 334 -11.67 23.30 12.84
N ILE A 335 -10.46 22.74 12.89
CA ILE A 335 -9.50 23.02 13.98
C ILE A 335 -9.05 24.49 13.96
N LYS A 336 -8.79 25.05 12.77
CA LYS A 336 -8.44 26.47 12.58
C LYS A 336 -9.59 27.38 13.04
N LEU A 337 -10.83 27.08 12.62
CA LEU A 337 -12.04 27.84 13.00
C LEU A 337 -12.36 27.77 14.50
N GLN A 338 -12.12 26.62 15.14
CA GLN A 338 -12.36 26.45 16.59
C GLN A 338 -11.21 26.95 17.48
N GLY A 339 -10.12 27.49 16.91
CA GLY A 339 -8.95 27.97 17.67
C GLY A 339 -8.28 26.90 18.53
N SER A 340 -8.47 25.61 18.20
CA SER A 340 -8.11 24.51 19.09
C SER A 340 -6.64 24.14 18.97
N LYS A 341 -5.89 24.12 20.09
CA LYS A 341 -4.49 23.65 20.14
C LYS A 341 -4.34 22.12 20.02
N LYS A 342 -5.35 21.40 19.52
CA LYS A 342 -5.19 19.98 19.20
C LYS A 342 -4.30 19.86 17.96
N SER A 343 -3.20 19.12 18.10
CA SER A 343 -2.41 18.71 16.93
C SER A 343 -3.33 17.99 15.94
N PRO A 344 -3.29 18.32 14.63
CA PRO A 344 -4.00 17.54 13.64
C PRO A 344 -3.56 16.07 13.70
N ARG A 345 -4.47 15.16 13.36
CA ARG A 345 -4.18 13.74 13.23
C ARG A 345 -3.17 13.58 12.10
N GLY A 346 -2.08 12.84 12.34
CA GLY A 346 -0.98 12.76 11.37
C GLY A 346 -1.42 12.06 10.09
N ALA A 347 -1.48 12.80 8.97
CA ALA A 347 -2.03 12.34 7.70
C ALA A 347 -1.46 11.01 7.20
N GLY A 348 -0.14 10.82 7.36
CA GLY A 348 0.53 9.57 7.02
C GLY A 348 0.06 8.34 7.80
N MET A 349 -0.52 8.49 9.00
CA MET A 349 -1.09 7.36 9.75
C MET A 349 -2.37 6.83 9.10
N ASP A 350 -3.21 7.70 8.54
CA ASP A 350 -4.47 7.31 7.91
C ASP A 350 -4.22 6.76 6.50
N CYS A 351 -3.28 7.35 5.76
CA CYS A 351 -2.78 6.77 4.51
C CYS A 351 -2.14 5.38 4.73
N ALA A 352 -1.33 5.21 5.78
CA ALA A 352 -0.75 3.91 6.13
C ALA A 352 -1.83 2.90 6.54
N ALA A 353 -2.81 3.30 7.37
CA ALA A 353 -3.91 2.42 7.77
C ALA A 353 -4.74 1.94 6.57
N LEU A 354 -5.02 2.83 5.61
CA LEU A 354 -5.71 2.47 4.36
C LEU A 354 -4.87 1.51 3.52
N THR A 355 -3.57 1.78 3.36
CA THR A 355 -2.63 0.92 2.61
C THR A 355 -2.52 -0.48 3.24
N CYS A 356 -2.53 -0.59 4.56
CA CYS A 356 -2.57 -1.90 5.26
C CYS A 356 -3.84 -2.71 4.96
N MET A 357 -4.95 -2.09 4.55
CA MET A 357 -6.16 -2.84 4.15
C MET A 357 -5.97 -3.58 2.83
N VAL A 358 -5.08 -3.11 1.94
CA VAL A 358 -4.71 -3.82 0.70
C VAL A 358 -4.01 -5.14 1.04
N GLN A 359 -3.01 -5.07 1.92
CA GLN A 359 -2.28 -6.25 2.41
C GLN A 359 -3.19 -7.22 3.17
N LEU A 360 -4.13 -6.70 3.96
CA LEU A 360 -5.13 -7.52 4.64
C LEU A 360 -6.08 -8.21 3.63
N ALA A 361 -6.49 -7.53 2.55
CA ALA A 361 -7.26 -8.13 1.48
C ALA A 361 -6.49 -9.26 0.77
N GLN A 362 -5.21 -9.05 0.43
CA GLN A 362 -4.34 -10.06 -0.16
C GLN A 362 -4.24 -11.31 0.73
N ILE A 363 -4.03 -11.14 2.04
CA ILE A 363 -3.95 -12.25 3.00
C ILE A 363 -5.29 -13.02 3.08
N ILE A 364 -6.43 -12.31 3.17
CA ILE A 364 -7.76 -12.94 3.25
C ILE A 364 -8.07 -13.73 1.97
N VAL A 365 -7.83 -13.13 0.80
CA VAL A 365 -8.08 -13.77 -0.50
C VAL A 365 -7.12 -14.94 -0.71
N GLY A 366 -5.82 -14.74 -0.51
CA GLY A 366 -4.81 -15.78 -0.71
C GLY A 366 -4.99 -17.01 0.19
N ALA A 367 -5.42 -16.80 1.44
CA ALA A 367 -5.69 -17.91 2.36
C ALA A 367 -7.05 -18.59 2.11
N GLY A 368 -8.09 -17.83 1.75
CA GLY A 368 -9.47 -18.34 1.66
C GLY A 368 -9.88 -18.88 0.28
N LEU A 369 -9.43 -18.24 -0.80
CA LEU A 369 -10.04 -18.43 -2.12
C LEU A 369 -9.73 -19.80 -2.75
N GLY A 370 -8.51 -20.34 -2.57
CA GLY A 370 -8.19 -21.69 -3.02
C GLY A 370 -9.05 -22.76 -2.33
N GLY A 371 -9.33 -22.59 -1.04
CA GLY A 371 -10.26 -23.45 -0.29
C GLY A 371 -11.70 -23.34 -0.81
N LEU A 372 -12.14 -22.13 -1.17
CA LEU A 372 -13.47 -21.89 -1.74
C LEU A 372 -13.62 -22.55 -3.13
N VAL A 373 -12.62 -22.43 -4.01
CA VAL A 373 -12.60 -23.08 -5.33
C VAL A 373 -12.66 -24.61 -5.19
N ASN A 374 -11.85 -25.18 -4.29
CA ASN A 374 -11.85 -26.62 -4.02
C ASN A 374 -13.19 -27.11 -3.45
N ALA A 375 -13.81 -26.35 -2.54
CA ALA A 375 -15.12 -26.70 -1.97
C ALA A 375 -16.28 -26.58 -2.98
N ALA A 376 -16.20 -25.63 -3.91
CA ALA A 376 -17.20 -25.46 -4.98
C ALA A 376 -17.00 -26.41 -6.17
N GLY A 377 -15.81 -27.00 -6.31
CA GLY A 377 -15.45 -27.85 -7.46
C GLY A 377 -15.39 -27.09 -8.80
N SER A 378 -15.38 -25.75 -8.79
CA SER A 378 -15.38 -24.94 -10.00
C SER A 378 -14.82 -23.54 -9.76
N VAL A 379 -13.98 -23.08 -10.68
CA VAL A 379 -13.40 -21.72 -10.70
C VAL A 379 -14.43 -20.61 -10.90
N ILE A 380 -15.68 -20.92 -11.32
CA ILE A 380 -16.75 -19.91 -11.43
C ILE A 380 -17.03 -19.21 -10.09
N VAL A 381 -16.79 -19.89 -8.97
CA VAL A 381 -17.02 -19.35 -7.62
C VAL A 381 -16.20 -18.08 -7.36
N VAL A 382 -15.03 -17.94 -8.00
CA VAL A 382 -14.16 -16.75 -7.94
C VAL A 382 -14.87 -15.49 -8.43
N VAL A 383 -15.54 -15.60 -9.57
CA VAL A 383 -16.22 -14.47 -10.22
C VAL A 383 -17.50 -14.13 -9.46
N LEU A 384 -18.20 -15.14 -8.93
CA LEU A 384 -19.39 -14.97 -8.10
C LEU A 384 -19.06 -14.35 -6.74
N SER A 385 -17.98 -14.76 -6.07
CA SER A 385 -17.55 -14.17 -4.81
C SER A 385 -17.06 -12.74 -5.00
N ALA A 386 -16.28 -12.46 -6.07
CA ALA A 386 -15.88 -11.10 -6.43
C ALA A 386 -17.10 -10.18 -6.67
N SER A 387 -18.10 -10.65 -7.44
CA SER A 387 -19.36 -9.93 -7.67
C SER A 387 -20.11 -9.68 -6.36
N ALA A 388 -20.23 -10.68 -5.49
CA ALA A 388 -20.92 -10.55 -4.20
C ALA A 388 -20.21 -9.58 -3.25
N MET A 389 -18.89 -9.66 -3.14
CA MET A 389 -18.09 -8.73 -2.32
C MET A 389 -18.18 -7.30 -2.86
N SER A 390 -18.17 -7.12 -4.18
CA SER A 390 -18.37 -5.80 -4.79
C SER A 390 -19.76 -5.23 -4.52
N LEU A 391 -20.81 -6.05 -4.62
CA LEU A 391 -22.19 -5.64 -4.30
C LEU A 391 -22.34 -5.23 -2.82
N ILE A 392 -21.77 -6.01 -1.90
CA ILE A 392 -21.71 -5.67 -0.47
C ILE A 392 -20.96 -4.34 -0.29
N GLY A 393 -19.85 -4.15 -1.01
CA GLY A 393 -19.10 -2.89 -1.06
C GLY A 393 -19.94 -1.71 -1.58
N CYS A 394 -20.72 -1.88 -2.67
CA CYS A 394 -21.64 -0.85 -3.18
C CYS A 394 -22.62 -0.39 -2.10
N ILE A 395 -23.29 -1.35 -1.45
CA ILE A 395 -24.29 -1.09 -0.41
C ILE A 395 -23.62 -0.39 0.78
N PHE A 396 -22.43 -0.85 1.18
CA PHE A 396 -21.67 -0.24 2.26
C PHE A 396 -21.25 1.20 1.92
N ILE A 397 -20.79 1.46 0.70
CA ILE A 397 -20.43 2.81 0.23
C ILE A 397 -21.65 3.73 0.23
N ALA A 398 -22.78 3.27 -0.30
CA ALA A 398 -24.01 4.03 -0.35
C ALA A 398 -24.48 4.47 1.06
N LEU A 399 -24.43 3.56 2.02
CA LEU A 399 -24.93 3.78 3.39
C LEU A 399 -23.95 4.53 4.30
N PHE A 400 -22.64 4.23 4.25
CA PHE A 400 -21.70 4.62 5.30
C PHE A 400 -20.61 5.62 4.88
N ILE A 401 -20.36 5.81 3.58
CA ILE A 401 -19.42 6.85 3.13
C ILE A 401 -20.13 8.21 3.17
N ARG A 402 -19.50 9.19 3.78
CA ARG A 402 -20.02 10.56 3.87
C ARG A 402 -19.96 11.23 2.49
N TYR A 403 -20.92 12.10 2.19
CA TYR A 403 -20.78 12.98 1.03
C TYR A 403 -19.81 14.11 1.39
N VAL A 404 -19.00 14.51 0.43
CA VAL A 404 -18.06 15.63 0.52
C VAL A 404 -18.37 16.49 -0.69
N GLU A 405 -18.65 17.78 -0.45
CA GLU A 405 -19.14 18.75 -1.45
C GLU A 405 -17.98 19.55 -2.06
#